data_AF-A0A3A8J0E4-F1
#
_entry.id   AF-A0A3A8J0E4-F1
#
_cell.length_a   1.000
_cell.length_b   1.000
_cell.length_c   1.000
_cell.angle_alpha   90.00
_cell.angle_beta   90.00
_cell.angle_gamma   90.00
#
_symmetry.space_group_name_H-M   'P 1'
#
loop_
_entity.id
_entity.type
_entity.pdbx_description
1 polymer ?
#
loop_
_entity_poly.entity_id
_entity_poly.type
_entity_poly.pdbx_seq_one_letter_code
_entity_poly.pdbx_strand_id
1 'polypeptide(L)'
;MRWTWVGLTALAWAAVGCKSVGPYQRDPNDEDALTSNVPVIRAPPKDRCAALGKSSVRGPCDDALYLGSEYTRRLAVGDEVCLEGGYGEEPGAACKARAAVIDTGTNRVKLEVRQARPDSRWFKSEMRHAWYEEGALVDLYLAERGY
;
A
#
# COMPACT_ATOMS: atom_id res chain seq x y z
N MET A 1 -60.44 30.17 -45.79
CA MET A 1 -61.40 29.57 -44.84
C MET A 1 -60.68 28.48 -44.05
N ARG A 2 -60.69 28.61 -42.72
CA ARG A 2 -60.34 27.61 -41.68
C ARG A 2 -58.88 27.16 -41.55
N TRP A 3 -58.15 27.96 -40.77
CA TRP A 3 -57.00 27.56 -39.97
C TRP A 3 -57.49 26.70 -38.79
N THR A 4 -56.85 25.54 -38.54
CA THR A 4 -57.03 24.78 -37.30
C THR A 4 -55.67 24.46 -36.71
N TRP A 5 -55.45 25.03 -35.52
CA TRP A 5 -54.45 24.66 -34.54
C TRP A 5 -54.89 23.39 -33.80
N VAL A 6 -54.11 22.32 -33.85
CA VAL A 6 -54.03 21.21 -32.87
C VAL A 6 -52.66 20.57 -33.11
N GLY A 7 -51.74 20.35 -32.17
CA GLY A 7 -51.69 20.60 -30.74
C GLY A 7 -50.28 20.22 -30.29
N LEU A 8 -49.71 21.00 -29.37
CA LEU A 8 -48.66 20.54 -28.49
C LEU A 8 -49.18 19.33 -27.71
N THR A 9 -48.42 18.24 -27.61
CA THR A 9 -48.07 17.62 -26.32
C THR A 9 -47.10 16.45 -26.51
N ALA A 10 -45.96 16.58 -25.84
CA ALA A 10 -45.30 15.53 -25.09
C ALA A 10 -44.86 14.25 -25.81
N LEU A 11 -43.60 14.24 -26.25
CA LEU A 11 -42.73 13.05 -26.18
C LEU A 11 -41.28 13.51 -25.98
N ALA A 12 -41.09 14.31 -24.93
CA ALA A 12 -39.87 14.20 -24.15
C ALA A 12 -39.99 12.92 -23.30
N TRP A 13 -38.87 12.34 -22.89
CA TRP A 13 -38.73 11.13 -22.05
C TRP A 13 -38.63 9.79 -22.77
N ALA A 14 -37.48 9.54 -23.41
CA ALA A 14 -36.85 8.22 -23.41
C ALA A 14 -35.34 8.30 -23.70
N ALA A 15 -34.65 9.28 -23.13
CA ALA A 15 -33.19 9.19 -22.95
C ALA A 15 -32.96 8.62 -21.54
N VAL A 16 -33.26 7.33 -21.35
CA VAL A 16 -32.76 6.60 -20.18
C VAL A 16 -31.26 6.49 -20.41
N GLY A 17 -30.52 7.44 -19.84
CA GLY A 17 -29.09 7.40 -19.81
C GLY A 17 -28.65 6.08 -19.18
N CYS A 18 -28.02 5.22 -19.96
CA CYS A 18 -27.07 4.28 -19.43
C CYS A 18 -26.05 5.12 -18.66
N LYS A 19 -26.20 5.20 -17.34
CA LYS A 19 -25.09 5.57 -16.48
C LYS A 19 -23.99 4.59 -16.83
N SER A 20 -22.95 5.06 -17.53
CA SER A 20 -21.71 4.32 -17.60
C SER A 20 -21.26 4.18 -16.16
N VAL A 21 -21.53 3.02 -15.56
CA VAL A 21 -20.71 2.51 -14.49
C VAL A 21 -19.28 2.63 -15.03
N GLY A 22 -18.49 3.51 -14.41
CA GLY A 22 -17.08 3.64 -14.74
C GLY A 22 -16.42 2.26 -14.69
N PRO A 23 -15.23 2.08 -15.28
CA PRO A 23 -14.56 0.79 -15.29
C PRO A 23 -14.60 0.20 -13.88
N TYR A 24 -15.22 -0.97 -13.73
CA TYR A 24 -15.27 -1.70 -12.46
C TYR A 24 -13.83 -1.89 -11.99
N GLN A 25 -13.41 -1.11 -11.00
CA GLN A 25 -12.15 -1.35 -10.31
C GLN A 25 -12.43 -2.45 -9.29
N ARG A 26 -11.86 -3.63 -9.53
CA ARG A 26 -11.89 -4.73 -8.58
C ARG A 26 -11.33 -4.24 -7.25
N ASP A 27 -11.95 -4.64 -6.14
CA ASP A 27 -11.44 -4.31 -4.81
C ASP A 27 -10.01 -4.87 -4.70
N PRO A 28 -8.99 -4.03 -4.45
CA PRO A 28 -7.63 -4.51 -4.27
C PRO A 28 -7.48 -5.45 -3.06
N ASN A 29 -8.50 -5.53 -2.20
CA ASN A 29 -8.57 -6.42 -1.05
C ASN A 29 -9.40 -7.70 -1.30
N ASP A 30 -9.92 -7.92 -2.53
CA ASP A 30 -10.64 -9.15 -2.87
C ASP A 30 -9.67 -10.35 -2.92
N GLU A 31 -9.83 -11.24 -1.94
CA GLU A 31 -9.23 -12.56 -1.88
C GLU A 31 -10.31 -13.63 -1.92
N ASP A 32 -10.21 -14.56 -2.86
CA ASP A 32 -11.04 -15.77 -2.89
C ASP A 32 -10.16 -17.03 -2.79
N ALA A 33 -10.81 -18.18 -2.59
CA ALA A 33 -10.11 -19.45 -2.36
C ALA A 33 -9.22 -19.91 -3.54
N LEU A 34 -9.36 -19.30 -4.72
CA LEU A 34 -8.68 -19.70 -5.96
C LEU A 34 -7.78 -18.61 -6.55
N THR A 35 -7.99 -17.35 -6.17
CA THR A 35 -7.28 -16.17 -6.66
C THR A 35 -7.14 -15.12 -5.54
N SER A 36 -5.91 -14.63 -5.34
CA SER A 36 -5.66 -13.43 -4.53
C SER A 36 -5.13 -12.34 -5.48
N ASN A 37 -5.76 -11.17 -5.44
CA ASN A 37 -5.30 -9.98 -6.18
C ASN A 37 -4.40 -9.10 -5.32
N VAL A 38 -4.03 -9.58 -4.12
CA VAL A 38 -3.23 -8.81 -3.18
C VAL A 38 -1.85 -8.56 -3.78
N PRO A 39 -1.44 -7.29 -3.90
CA PRO A 39 -0.15 -6.96 -4.49
C PRO A 39 0.99 -7.51 -3.65
N VAL A 40 2.07 -7.92 -4.32
CA VAL A 40 3.32 -8.33 -3.69
C VAL A 40 4.37 -7.27 -3.96
N ILE A 41 4.80 -6.59 -2.90
CA ILE A 41 5.91 -5.64 -2.92
C ILE A 41 7.20 -6.44 -2.73
N ARG A 42 7.99 -6.50 -3.80
CA ARG A 42 9.22 -7.28 -3.84
C ARG A 42 10.39 -6.50 -3.28
N ALA A 43 11.36 -7.24 -2.76
CA ALA A 43 12.64 -6.69 -2.38
C ALA A 43 13.34 -6.07 -3.60
N PRO A 44 14.13 -4.99 -3.42
CA PRO A 44 14.95 -4.48 -4.51
C PRO A 44 15.94 -5.57 -4.98
N PRO A 45 16.28 -5.61 -6.28
CA PRO A 45 17.15 -6.65 -6.85
C PRO A 45 18.60 -6.59 -6.33
N LYS A 46 18.99 -5.46 -5.74
CA LYS A 46 20.30 -5.24 -5.15
C LYS A 46 20.11 -4.65 -3.75
N ASP A 47 20.82 -5.22 -2.77
CA ASP A 47 20.94 -4.65 -1.43
C ASP A 47 21.51 -3.22 -1.51
N ARG A 48 20.79 -2.30 -0.88
CA ARG A 48 21.13 -0.87 -0.76
C ARG A 48 22.51 -0.68 -0.14
N CYS A 49 22.81 -1.41 0.92
CA CYS A 49 24.12 -1.33 1.53
C CYS A 49 25.20 -1.80 0.55
N ALA A 50 24.95 -2.88 -0.23
CA ALA A 50 25.91 -3.40 -1.18
C ALA A 50 26.20 -2.41 -2.33
N ALA A 51 25.26 -1.50 -2.62
CA ALA A 51 25.47 -0.43 -3.58
C ALA A 51 26.48 0.64 -3.09
N LEU A 52 26.73 0.75 -1.78
CA LEU A 52 27.66 1.73 -1.21
C LEU A 52 29.14 1.38 -1.43
N GLY A 53 29.47 0.14 -1.78
CA GLY A 53 30.82 -0.29 -2.10
C GLY A 53 31.82 0.01 -0.96
N LYS A 54 32.82 0.85 -1.24
CA LYS A 54 33.89 1.23 -0.28
C LYS A 54 33.57 2.52 0.51
N SER A 55 32.33 3.00 0.45
CA SER A 55 31.93 4.20 1.19
C SER A 55 32.13 4.01 2.69
N SER A 56 32.50 5.08 3.40
CA SER A 56 32.66 5.07 4.86
C SER A 56 31.36 4.71 5.60
N VAL A 57 30.21 4.91 4.97
CA VAL A 57 28.89 4.56 5.53
C VAL A 57 28.48 3.10 5.31
N ARG A 58 29.26 2.29 4.58
CA ARG A 58 28.93 0.87 4.32
C ARG A 58 28.84 0.06 5.61
N GLY A 59 29.80 0.20 6.53
CA GLY A 59 29.79 -0.52 7.80
C GLY A 59 28.53 -0.22 8.64
N PRO A 60 28.22 1.05 8.92
CA PRO A 60 26.97 1.42 9.59
C PRO A 60 25.70 0.96 8.87
N CYS A 61 25.71 0.92 7.53
CA CYS A 61 24.60 0.37 6.76
C CYS A 61 24.44 -1.14 6.98
N ASP A 62 25.54 -1.90 7.02
CA ASP A 62 25.51 -3.34 7.28
C ASP A 62 24.98 -3.67 8.68
N ASP A 63 25.33 -2.87 9.68
CA ASP A 63 24.77 -2.97 11.02
C ASP A 63 23.26 -2.69 11.01
N ALA A 64 22.83 -1.65 10.29
CA ALA A 64 21.41 -1.33 10.13
C ALA A 64 20.65 -2.41 9.34
N LEU A 65 21.27 -3.04 8.34
CA LEU A 65 20.72 -4.14 7.57
C LEU A 65 20.46 -5.34 8.47
N TYR A 66 21.41 -5.67 9.35
CA TYR A 66 21.24 -6.72 10.34
C TYR A 66 20.07 -6.43 11.29
N LEU A 67 20.02 -5.22 11.88
CA LEU A 67 18.95 -4.84 12.81
C LEU A 67 17.56 -4.80 12.14
N GLY A 68 17.47 -4.26 10.92
CA GLY A 68 16.24 -4.25 10.14
C GLY A 68 15.76 -5.64 9.77
N SER A 69 16.70 -6.56 9.49
CA SER A 69 16.40 -7.97 9.22
C SER A 69 15.85 -8.67 10.47
N GLU A 70 16.50 -8.50 11.62
CA GLU A 70 16.05 -9.09 12.88
C GLU A 70 14.69 -8.54 13.33
N TYR A 71 14.46 -7.22 13.17
CA TYR A 71 13.15 -6.63 13.41
C TYR A 71 12.07 -7.26 12.53
N THR A 72 12.31 -7.33 11.22
CA THR A 72 11.32 -7.78 10.24
C THR A 72 10.97 -9.26 10.42
N ARG A 73 11.95 -10.12 10.71
CA ARG A 73 11.74 -11.56 10.95
C ARG A 73 10.93 -11.87 12.20
N ARG A 74 10.91 -10.94 13.15
CA ARG A 74 10.18 -11.08 14.41
C ARG A 74 8.74 -10.62 14.33
N LEU A 75 8.33 -10.01 13.22
CA LEU A 75 6.96 -9.58 13.01
C LEU A 75 6.01 -10.77 13.01
N ALA A 76 4.95 -10.65 13.80
CA ALA A 76 3.90 -11.63 13.94
C ALA A 76 2.54 -10.99 13.68
N VAL A 77 1.54 -11.82 13.38
CA VAL A 77 0.15 -11.37 13.22
C VAL A 77 -0.31 -10.66 14.49
N GLY A 78 -0.88 -9.47 14.33
CA GLY A 78 -1.30 -8.59 15.42
C GLY A 78 -0.31 -7.48 15.75
N ASP A 79 0.94 -7.56 15.29
CA ASP A 79 1.90 -6.47 15.47
C ASP A 79 1.51 -5.24 14.65
N GLU A 80 1.86 -4.06 15.17
CA GLU A 80 1.77 -2.80 14.44
C GLU A 80 3.16 -2.32 14.02
N VAL A 81 3.25 -1.83 12.79
CA VAL A 81 4.48 -1.29 12.21
C VAL A 81 4.24 0.08 11.62
N CYS A 82 5.31 0.87 11.50
CA CYS A 82 5.26 2.16 10.83
C CYS A 82 5.82 2.09 9.41
N LEU A 83 5.00 2.30 8.39
CA LEU A 83 5.39 2.24 6.96
C LEU A 83 6.01 3.54 6.40
N GLU A 84 6.01 4.61 7.20
CA GLU A 84 6.62 5.90 6.87
C GLU A 84 6.81 6.72 8.15
N GLY A 85 8.01 7.23 8.40
CA GLY A 85 8.33 8.02 9.57
C GLY A 85 8.74 7.18 10.79
N GLY A 86 9.48 6.09 10.57
CA GLY A 86 10.04 5.27 11.65
C GLY A 86 9.80 3.76 11.56
N TYR A 87 9.98 3.13 10.38
CA TYR A 87 9.94 1.67 10.31
C TYR A 87 11.05 1.04 11.17
N GLY A 88 10.70 0.00 11.94
CA GLY A 88 11.60 -0.61 12.92
C GLY A 88 11.51 -0.05 14.33
N GLU A 89 10.64 0.93 14.55
CA GLU A 89 10.36 1.54 15.86
C GLU A 89 8.91 1.26 16.26
N GLU A 90 8.63 1.39 17.56
CA GLU A 90 7.26 1.32 18.06
C GLU A 90 6.43 2.46 17.42
N PRO A 91 5.26 2.19 16.79
CA PRO A 91 4.49 3.21 16.10
C PRO A 91 4.01 4.35 17.02
N GLY A 92 4.78 5.43 17.08
CA GLY A 92 4.49 6.62 17.88
C GLY A 92 3.99 7.82 17.09
N ALA A 93 4.17 9.03 17.65
CA ALA A 93 3.73 10.29 17.04
C ALA A 93 4.46 10.66 15.73
N ALA A 94 5.69 10.17 15.56
CA ALA A 94 6.45 10.34 14.32
C ALA A 94 5.88 9.50 13.17
N CYS A 95 5.13 8.45 13.49
CA CYS A 95 4.62 7.53 12.49
C CYS A 95 3.56 8.20 11.61
N LYS A 96 3.84 8.26 10.31
CA LYS A 96 2.95 8.85 9.32
C LYS A 96 1.98 7.85 8.71
N ALA A 97 2.35 6.58 8.65
CA ALA A 97 1.49 5.52 8.16
C ALA A 97 1.63 4.28 9.03
N ARG A 98 0.60 3.98 9.81
CA ARG A 98 0.53 2.80 10.65
C ARG A 98 -0.08 1.65 9.87
N ALA A 99 0.54 0.49 9.95
CA ALA A 99 0.02 -0.75 9.40
C ALA A 99 -0.02 -1.85 10.45
N ALA A 100 -0.94 -2.78 10.28
CA ALA A 100 -1.01 -4.00 11.09
C ALA A 100 -0.50 -5.19 10.28
N VAL A 101 0.20 -6.10 10.93
CA VAL A 101 0.51 -7.42 10.39
C VAL A 101 -0.75 -8.27 10.46
N ILE A 102 -1.29 -8.63 9.30
CA ILE A 102 -2.54 -9.41 9.22
C ILE A 102 -2.30 -10.86 8.80
N ASP A 103 -1.12 -11.17 8.24
CA ASP A 103 -0.71 -12.53 7.91
C ASP A 103 0.83 -12.60 7.78
N THR A 104 1.41 -13.78 7.99
CA THR A 104 2.83 -14.06 7.76
C THR A 104 2.98 -15.29 6.88
N GLY A 105 3.88 -15.20 5.90
CA GLY A 105 4.19 -16.28 4.99
C GLY A 105 5.70 -16.47 4.86
N THR A 106 6.12 -17.52 4.14
CA THR A 106 7.55 -17.76 3.90
C THR A 106 8.18 -16.56 3.19
N ASN A 107 9.14 -15.90 3.87
CA ASN A 107 9.86 -14.71 3.40
C ASN A 107 8.99 -13.49 3.09
N ARG A 108 7.77 -13.40 3.65
CA ARG A 108 6.88 -12.26 3.40
C ARG A 108 5.92 -12.01 4.55
N VAL A 109 5.55 -10.75 4.71
CA VAL A 109 4.60 -10.28 5.72
C VAL A 109 3.47 -9.54 5.02
N LYS A 110 2.23 -9.87 5.35
CA LYS A 110 1.06 -9.15 4.84
C LYS A 110 0.72 -8.01 5.78
N LEU A 111 0.79 -6.81 5.25
CA LEU A 111 0.53 -5.58 6.00
C LEU A 111 -0.73 -4.91 5.47
N GLU A 112 -1.58 -4.46 6.37
CA GLU A 112 -2.74 -3.61 6.07
C GLU A 112 -2.52 -2.21 6.63
N VAL A 113 -2.65 -1.17 5.80
CA VAL A 113 -2.56 0.22 6.26
C VAL A 113 -3.80 0.55 7.08
N ARG A 114 -3.63 0.78 8.38
CA ARG A 114 -4.73 1.08 9.32
C ARG A 114 -5.03 2.57 9.39
N GLN A 115 -3.99 3.39 9.34
CA GLN A 115 -4.10 4.83 9.48
C GLN A 115 -2.94 5.50 8.75
N ALA A 116 -3.22 6.56 8.01
CA ALA A 116 -2.19 7.39 7.40
C ALA A 116 -2.49 8.88 7.59
N ARG A 117 -1.46 9.66 7.87
CA ARG A 117 -1.57 11.11 7.95
C ARG A 117 -1.80 11.70 6.55
N PRO A 118 -2.47 12.87 6.43
CA PRO A 118 -2.69 13.53 5.15
C PRO A 118 -1.41 13.82 4.34
N ASP A 119 -0.28 13.99 5.02
CA ASP A 119 1.03 14.24 4.41
C ASP A 119 1.82 12.95 4.08
N SER A 120 1.27 11.76 4.35
CA SER A 120 1.88 10.48 4.03
C SER A 120 1.62 10.07 2.58
N ARG A 121 2.58 9.37 1.96
CA ARG A 121 2.37 8.70 0.67
C ARG A 121 1.27 7.63 0.71
N TRP A 122 0.92 7.16 1.91
CA TRP A 122 -0.07 6.11 2.15
C TRP A 122 -1.49 6.63 2.43
N PHE A 123 -1.71 7.94 2.45
CA PHE A 123 -3.02 8.54 2.79
C PHE A 123 -4.19 8.02 1.94
N LYS A 124 -3.96 7.72 0.66
CA LYS A 124 -4.98 7.17 -0.25
C LYS A 124 -5.03 5.64 -0.28
N SER A 125 -4.28 5.00 0.60
CA SER A 125 -4.11 3.55 0.66
C SER A 125 -4.58 2.96 2.00
N GLU A 126 -5.32 3.73 2.80
CA GLU A 126 -5.95 3.19 4.02
C GLU A 126 -6.85 2.00 3.69
N MET A 127 -6.86 1.01 4.58
CA MET A 127 -7.51 -0.30 4.43
C MET A 127 -7.02 -1.14 3.25
N ARG A 128 -5.96 -0.72 2.54
CA ARG A 128 -5.31 -1.58 1.55
C ARG A 128 -4.31 -2.49 2.23
N HIS A 129 -4.30 -3.74 1.82
CA HIS A 129 -3.25 -4.66 2.20
C HIS A 129 -2.35 -5.09 1.02
N ALA A 130 -1.13 -5.45 1.35
CA ALA A 130 -0.16 -5.99 0.42
C ALA A 130 0.73 -7.01 1.13
N TRP A 131 1.21 -7.99 0.38
CA TRP A 131 2.33 -8.81 0.80
C TRP A 131 3.62 -8.02 0.57
N TYR A 132 4.50 -8.01 1.55
CA TYR A 132 5.85 -7.46 1.43
C TYR A 132 6.84 -8.59 1.60
N GLU A 133 7.73 -8.78 0.64
CA GLU A 133 8.90 -9.62 0.88
C GLU A 133 9.71 -9.02 2.04
N GLU A 134 10.31 -9.86 2.89
CA GLU A 134 11.09 -9.39 4.03
C GLU A 134 12.17 -8.38 3.60
N GLY A 135 12.85 -8.64 2.48
CA GLY A 135 13.85 -7.73 1.93
C GLY A 135 13.31 -6.36 1.51
N ALA A 136 12.03 -6.24 1.16
CA ALA A 136 11.40 -4.94 0.87
C ALA A 136 11.21 -4.12 2.15
N LEU A 137 10.84 -4.77 3.25
CA LEU A 137 10.69 -4.13 4.55
C LEU A 137 12.04 -3.78 5.17
N VAL A 138 13.06 -4.62 4.97
CA VAL A 138 14.44 -4.30 5.34
C VAL A 138 14.97 -3.11 4.52
N ASP A 139 14.67 -3.04 3.22
CA ASP A 139 15.04 -1.87 2.41
C ASP A 139 14.35 -0.59 2.91
N LEU A 140 13.07 -0.67 3.32
CA LEU A 140 12.36 0.44 3.95
C LEU A 140 13.05 0.87 5.25
N TYR A 141 13.45 -0.08 6.11
CA TYR A 141 14.19 0.20 7.34
C TYR A 141 15.46 1.02 7.09
N LEU A 142 16.21 0.64 6.05
CA LEU A 142 17.44 1.31 5.63
C LEU A 142 17.16 2.69 5.03
N ALA A 143 16.16 2.80 4.17
CA ALA A 143 15.79 4.06 3.51
C ALA A 143 15.34 5.14 4.52
N GLU A 144 14.57 4.77 5.54
CA GLU A 144 14.14 5.67 6.62
C GLU A 144 15.33 6.19 7.45
N ARG A 145 16.47 5.50 7.40
CA ARG A 145 17.73 5.89 8.06
C ARG A 145 18.71 6.61 7.13
N GLY A 146 18.30 6.86 5.88
CA GLY A 146 19.06 7.65 4.91
C GLY A 146 20.13 6.88 4.14
N TYR A 147 20.04 5.55 4.08
CA TYR A 147 20.93 4.72 3.27
C TYR A 147 20.46 4.57 1.82
#